data_AF-A0A3S0XDH2-F1
#
_entry.id   AF-A0A3S0XDH2-F1
#
_cell.length_a   1.000
_cell.length_b   1.000
_cell.length_c   1.000
_cell.angle_alpha   90.00
_cell.angle_beta   90.00
_cell.angle_gamma   90.00
#
_symmetry.space_group_name_H-M   'P 1'
#
loop_
_entity.id
_entity.type
_entity.pdbx_description
1 polymer ?
#
loop_
_entity_poly.entity_id
_entity_poly.type
_entity_poly.pdbx_seq_one_letter_code
_entity_poly.pdbx_strand_id
1 'polypeptide(L)'
;MMRAPDTDRRLSNLVHYGTVENADYAKARVRVRIGPNVTAWIPWSTSRAGGDRSWHPPEIGEQVVLVAPGGDLNQACVIGAVYQEQHPAPASKATVSRMEWEDGAWMEYDRETHGYSLNVPSSGKITLRCGASTLEIGNEGIVLKAPRIDLNP
;
A
#
# COMPACT_ATOMS: atom_id res chain seq x y z
N MET A 1 33.07 -17.68 -20.76
CA MET A 1 32.41 -16.73 -21.69
C MET A 1 30.93 -17.04 -21.68
N MET A 2 30.10 -16.21 -21.04
CA MET A 2 28.64 -16.40 -21.01
C MET A 2 28.11 -16.20 -22.45
N ARG A 3 27.34 -17.15 -22.99
CA ARG A 3 26.83 -17.10 -24.37
C ARG A 3 25.70 -16.05 -24.45
N ALA A 4 25.75 -15.16 -25.45
CA ALA A 4 24.78 -14.09 -25.72
C ALA A 4 23.27 -14.44 -25.49
N PRO A 5 22.73 -15.59 -25.91
CA PRO A 5 21.32 -15.92 -25.69
C PRO A 5 20.92 -16.14 -24.21
N ASP A 6 21.84 -16.58 -23.35
CA ASP A 6 21.57 -16.69 -21.91
C ASP A 6 21.54 -15.32 -21.22
N THR A 7 22.31 -14.36 -21.71
CA THR A 7 22.31 -12.98 -21.24
C THR A 7 20.99 -12.30 -21.60
N ASP A 8 20.55 -12.40 -22.85
CA ASP A 8 19.31 -11.77 -23.31
C ASP A 8 18.09 -12.32 -22.57
N ARG A 9 18.02 -13.64 -22.39
CA ARG A 9 16.94 -14.28 -21.62
C ARG A 9 16.92 -13.81 -20.17
N ARG A 10 18.08 -13.64 -19.53
CA ARG A 10 18.16 -13.13 -18.14
C ARG A 10 17.75 -11.67 -18.05
N LEU A 11 18.15 -10.85 -19.03
CA LEU A 11 17.76 -9.44 -19.11
C LEU A 11 16.24 -9.28 -19.26
N SER A 12 15.60 -10.09 -20.13
CA SER A 12 14.14 -10.08 -20.30
C SER A 12 13.37 -10.48 -19.04
N ASN A 13 14.01 -11.21 -18.13
CA ASN A 13 13.39 -11.68 -16.90
C ASN A 13 13.65 -10.77 -15.69
N LEU A 14 14.28 -9.61 -15.86
CA LEU A 14 14.61 -8.73 -14.73
C LEU A 14 13.38 -8.04 -14.13
N VAL A 15 12.42 -7.64 -14.96
CA VAL A 15 11.26 -6.85 -14.55
C VAL A 15 10.00 -7.41 -15.21
N HIS A 16 8.97 -7.64 -14.41
CA HIS A 16 7.69 -8.15 -14.90
C HIS A 16 6.53 -7.35 -14.32
N TYR A 17 5.47 -7.19 -15.11
CA TYR A 17 4.14 -6.89 -14.59
C TYR A 17 3.41 -8.20 -14.30
N GLY A 18 2.60 -8.22 -13.24
CA GLY A 18 1.76 -9.35 -12.92
C GLY A 18 0.61 -8.96 -12.01
N THR A 19 -0.23 -9.93 -11.68
CA THR A 19 -1.38 -9.74 -10.80
C THR A 19 -1.24 -10.65 -9.59
N VAL A 20 -1.43 -10.12 -8.39
CA VAL A 20 -1.39 -10.92 -7.16
C VAL A 20 -2.50 -11.96 -7.22
N GLU A 21 -2.13 -13.23 -7.14
CA GLU A 21 -3.07 -14.35 -7.21
C GLU A 21 -3.37 -14.94 -5.84
N ASN A 22 -2.35 -15.05 -4.98
CA ASN A 22 -2.51 -15.49 -3.59
C ASN A 22 -1.68 -14.62 -2.65
N ALA A 23 -2.14 -14.48 -1.41
CA ALA A 23 -1.44 -13.76 -0.36
C ALA A 23 -1.36 -14.60 0.94
N ASP A 24 -0.17 -14.62 1.54
CA ASP A 24 0.09 -15.12 2.90
C ASP A 24 0.55 -13.92 3.73
N TYR A 25 -0.44 -13.19 4.26
CA TYR A 25 -0.19 -11.98 5.06
C TYR A 25 0.57 -12.27 6.35
N ALA A 26 0.42 -13.48 6.93
CA ALA A 26 1.13 -13.87 8.14
C ALA A 26 2.64 -14.00 7.92
N LYS A 27 3.07 -14.35 6.71
CA LYS A 27 4.50 -14.46 6.34
C LYS A 27 5.01 -13.31 5.49
N ALA A 28 4.18 -12.30 5.25
CA ALA A 28 4.47 -11.19 4.35
C ALA A 28 4.91 -11.65 2.94
N ARG A 29 4.18 -12.61 2.34
CA ARG A 29 4.46 -13.11 0.99
C ARG A 29 3.24 -13.15 0.08
N VAL A 30 3.47 -13.03 -1.22
CA VAL A 30 2.47 -13.21 -2.26
C VAL A 30 2.93 -14.19 -3.33
N ARG A 31 1.97 -14.71 -4.09
CA ARG A 31 2.20 -15.36 -5.38
C ARG A 31 1.60 -14.49 -6.46
N VAL A 32 2.34 -14.26 -7.53
CA VAL A 32 1.95 -13.34 -8.60
C VAL A 32 1.85 -14.10 -9.90
N ARG A 33 0.77 -13.87 -10.63
CA ARG A 33 0.54 -14.39 -11.97
C ARG A 33 1.25 -13.50 -12.99
N ILE A 34 2.10 -14.09 -13.82
CA ILE A 34 2.82 -13.45 -14.91
C ILE A 34 2.55 -14.26 -16.18
N GLY A 35 1.63 -13.77 -17.02
CA GLY A 35 1.13 -14.52 -18.16
C GLY A 35 0.55 -15.89 -17.73
N PRO A 36 1.00 -17.02 -18.28
CA PRO A 36 0.51 -18.34 -17.90
C PRO A 36 1.12 -18.88 -16.59
N ASN A 37 2.16 -18.23 -16.05
CA ASN A 37 2.93 -18.74 -14.91
C ASN A 37 2.52 -18.05 -13.60
N VAL A 38 2.74 -18.75 -12.50
CA VAL A 38 2.56 -18.21 -11.14
C VAL A 38 3.86 -18.36 -10.37
N THR A 39 4.32 -17.30 -9.71
CA THR A 39 5.57 -17.33 -8.94
C THR A 39 5.49 -18.30 -7.75
N ALA A 40 6.66 -18.60 -7.18
CA ALA A 40 6.76 -19.07 -5.80
C ALA A 40 6.29 -17.97 -4.81
N TRP A 41 6.30 -18.28 -3.52
CA TRP A 41 6.02 -17.31 -2.45
C TRP A 41 7.16 -16.30 -2.31
N ILE A 42 6.93 -15.09 -2.83
CA ILE A 42 7.91 -14.01 -2.87
C ILE A 42 7.52 -12.89 -1.90
N PRO A 43 8.49 -12.14 -1.35
CA PRO A 43 8.20 -10.96 -0.55
C PRO A 43 7.68 -9.80 -1.41
N TRP A 44 7.15 -8.78 -0.74
CA TRP A 44 6.88 -7.46 -1.33
C TRP A 44 7.65 -6.36 -0.60
N SER A 45 7.89 -5.25 -1.29
CA SER A 45 8.52 -4.05 -0.75
C SER A 45 7.55 -3.23 0.09
N THR A 46 8.08 -2.50 1.07
CA THR A 46 7.30 -1.54 1.85
C THR A 46 8.14 -0.27 2.05
N SER A 47 7.54 0.82 2.51
CA SER A 47 8.27 2.09 2.64
C SER A 47 9.39 2.02 3.68
N ARG A 48 9.20 1.27 4.78
CA ARG A 48 10.20 1.06 5.85
C ARG A 48 10.15 -0.38 6.39
N ALA A 49 11.32 -1.03 6.48
CA ALA A 49 11.46 -2.42 6.98
C ALA A 49 12.67 -2.58 7.94
N GLY A 50 12.90 -1.59 8.80
CA GLY A 50 14.01 -1.57 9.76
C GLY A 50 13.51 -1.40 11.20
N GLY A 51 14.13 -0.50 11.96
CA GLY A 51 13.60 -0.09 13.28
C GLY A 51 12.18 0.50 13.17
N ASP A 52 12.00 1.38 12.18
CA ASP A 52 10.67 1.80 11.71
C ASP A 52 10.14 0.78 10.70
N ARG A 53 8.84 0.48 10.80
CA ARG A 53 8.16 -0.54 9.98
C ARG A 53 6.82 0.00 9.47
N SER A 54 6.54 -0.23 8.21
CA SER A 54 5.25 0.09 7.57
C SER A 54 4.52 -1.18 7.14
N TRP A 55 3.19 -1.11 7.14
CA TRP A 55 2.34 -2.22 6.70
C TRP A 55 1.21 -1.67 5.83
N HIS A 56 1.23 -2.07 4.56
CA HIS A 56 0.17 -1.85 3.58
C HIS A 56 0.36 -2.94 2.51
N PRO A 57 -0.21 -4.13 2.73
CA PRO A 57 0.08 -5.30 1.92
C PRO A 57 -0.61 -5.18 0.56
N PRO A 58 -0.04 -5.78 -0.49
CA PRO A 58 -0.74 -5.89 -1.75
C PRO A 58 -1.92 -6.88 -1.65
N GLU A 59 -2.96 -6.64 -2.46
CA GLU A 59 -4.22 -7.40 -2.39
C GLU A 59 -4.37 -8.38 -3.56
N ILE A 60 -5.14 -9.45 -3.37
CA ILE A 60 -5.44 -10.39 -4.45
C ILE A 60 -6.20 -9.66 -5.55
N GLY A 61 -5.73 -9.75 -6.79
CA GLY A 61 -6.26 -9.01 -7.93
C GLY A 61 -5.52 -7.70 -8.25
N GLU A 62 -4.62 -7.25 -7.37
CA GLU A 62 -3.84 -6.04 -7.59
C GLU A 62 -2.74 -6.25 -8.64
N GLN A 63 -2.62 -5.30 -9.57
CA GLN A 63 -1.55 -5.29 -10.57
C GLN A 63 -0.26 -4.71 -9.98
N VAL A 64 0.82 -5.49 -10.06
CA VAL A 64 2.10 -5.21 -9.42
C VAL A 64 3.27 -5.30 -10.38
N VAL A 65 4.38 -4.67 -9.98
CA VAL A 65 5.68 -4.79 -10.64
C VAL A 65 6.57 -5.69 -9.80
N LEU A 66 7.23 -6.64 -10.44
CA LEU A 66 8.23 -7.50 -9.83
C LEU A 66 9.61 -7.22 -10.40
N VAL A 67 10.62 -7.33 -9.55
CA VAL A 67 12.03 -7.39 -9.95
C VAL A 67 12.61 -8.73 -9.54
N ALA A 68 13.30 -9.39 -10.46
CA ALA A 68 13.98 -10.66 -10.24
C ALA A 68 15.49 -10.46 -10.39
N PRO A 69 16.25 -10.36 -9.28
CA PRO A 69 17.70 -10.23 -9.32
C PRO A 69 18.37 -11.32 -10.18
N GLY A 70 19.21 -10.91 -11.13
CA GLY A 70 19.87 -11.83 -12.06
C GLY A 70 18.93 -12.57 -13.04
N GLY A 71 17.66 -12.19 -13.11
CA GLY A 71 16.62 -12.84 -13.91
C GLY A 71 16.10 -14.15 -13.30
N ASP A 72 16.34 -14.40 -12.01
CA ASP A 72 15.83 -15.57 -11.29
C ASP A 72 14.53 -15.23 -10.55
N LEU A 73 13.40 -15.71 -11.08
CA LEU A 73 12.08 -15.49 -10.50
C LEU A 73 11.91 -16.09 -9.09
N ASN A 74 12.75 -17.04 -8.68
CA ASN A 74 12.73 -17.56 -7.31
C ASN A 74 13.26 -16.56 -6.28
N GLN A 75 14.02 -15.55 -6.73
CA GLN A 75 14.53 -14.46 -5.91
C GLN A 75 13.73 -13.17 -6.11
N ALA A 76 12.60 -13.23 -6.82
CA ALA A 76 11.83 -12.05 -7.14
C ALA A 76 11.24 -11.38 -5.89
N CYS A 77 10.98 -10.09 -6.00
CA CYS A 77 10.30 -9.28 -5.02
C CYS A 77 9.31 -8.37 -5.75
N VAL A 78 8.10 -8.22 -5.21
CA VAL A 78 7.18 -7.17 -5.64
C VAL A 78 7.74 -5.82 -5.18
N ILE A 79 7.88 -4.86 -6.08
CA ILE A 79 8.48 -3.55 -5.77
C ILE A 79 7.49 -2.38 -5.80
N GLY A 80 6.25 -2.61 -6.23
CA GLY A 80 5.20 -1.59 -6.27
C GLY A 80 3.96 -2.07 -7.01
N ALA A 81 2.97 -1.19 -7.07
CA ALA A 81 1.70 -1.40 -7.74
C ALA A 81 1.53 -0.44 -8.92
N VAL A 82 0.65 -0.79 -9.86
CA VAL A 82 0.32 0.03 -11.03
C VAL A 82 -1.18 0.15 -11.12
N TYR A 83 -1.68 1.36 -11.35
CA TYR A 83 -3.10 1.58 -11.60
C TYR A 83 -3.59 0.75 -12.79
N GLN A 84 -4.80 0.21 -12.66
CA GLN A 84 -5.46 -0.57 -13.70
C GLN A 84 -6.88 -0.05 -13.92
N GLU A 85 -7.54 -0.47 -15.01
CA GLU A 85 -8.92 -0.03 -15.29
C GLU A 85 -9.89 -0.36 -14.15
N GLN A 86 -9.70 -1.52 -13.49
CA GLN A 86 -10.50 -1.93 -12.33
C GLN A 86 -10.17 -1.14 -11.05
N HIS A 87 -8.95 -0.59 -10.93
CA HIS A 87 -8.47 0.21 -9.78
C HIS A 87 -7.73 1.46 -10.29
N PRO A 88 -8.48 2.48 -10.73
CA PRO A 88 -7.91 3.69 -11.30
C PRO A 88 -7.24 4.57 -10.23
N ALA A 89 -6.48 5.57 -10.67
CA ALA A 89 -5.87 6.55 -9.76
C ALA A 89 -6.95 7.31 -8.95
N PRO A 90 -6.79 7.47 -7.62
CA PRO A 90 -7.80 8.09 -6.77
C PRO A 90 -7.85 9.63 -6.89
N ALA A 91 -6.89 10.24 -7.59
CA ALA A 91 -6.82 11.68 -7.82
C ALA A 91 -6.14 12.00 -9.17
N SER A 92 -6.40 13.19 -9.71
CA SER A 92 -5.88 13.63 -11.01
C SER A 92 -5.13 14.98 -10.96
N LYS A 93 -5.01 15.60 -9.77
CA LYS A 93 -4.43 16.93 -9.58
C LYS A 93 -3.02 16.86 -8.98
N ALA A 94 -2.07 17.56 -9.58
CA ALA A 94 -0.65 17.57 -9.15
C ALA A 94 -0.39 18.23 -7.78
N THR A 95 -1.40 18.83 -7.16
CA THR A 95 -1.32 19.44 -5.82
C THR A 95 -1.91 18.53 -4.74
N VAL A 96 -2.55 17.42 -5.13
CA VAL A 96 -3.23 16.49 -4.25
C VAL A 96 -2.35 15.30 -3.93
N SER A 97 -2.23 14.99 -2.64
CA SER A 97 -1.75 13.70 -2.14
C SER A 97 -2.91 12.99 -1.48
N ARG A 98 -3.37 11.86 -2.05
CA ARG A 98 -4.56 11.13 -1.60
C ARG A 98 -4.26 9.66 -1.38
N MET A 99 -4.82 9.10 -0.32
CA MET A 99 -4.93 7.66 -0.08
C MET A 99 -6.40 7.33 0.09
N GLU A 100 -6.86 6.27 -0.56
CA GLU A 100 -8.24 5.79 -0.51
C GLU A 100 -8.24 4.30 -0.18
N TRP A 101 -9.15 3.87 0.68
CA TRP A 101 -9.33 2.49 1.12
C TRP A 101 -10.61 1.90 0.50
N GLU A 102 -10.66 0.57 0.35
CA GLU A 102 -11.77 -0.15 -0.31
C GLU A 102 -13.14 0.13 0.36
N ASP A 103 -13.15 0.42 1.65
CA ASP A 103 -14.37 0.75 2.41
C ASP A 103 -14.90 2.17 2.15
N GLY A 104 -14.23 2.96 1.30
CA GLY A 104 -14.58 4.32 0.95
C GLY A 104 -13.98 5.38 1.88
N ALA A 105 -13.19 4.99 2.89
CA ALA A 105 -12.40 5.95 3.66
C ALA A 105 -11.32 6.58 2.77
N TRP A 106 -10.92 7.82 3.08
CA TRP A 106 -9.81 8.48 2.40
C TRP A 106 -9.14 9.54 3.27
N MET A 107 -7.86 9.79 3.00
CA MET A 107 -7.13 10.97 3.50
C MET A 107 -6.54 11.75 2.34
N GLU A 108 -6.58 13.07 2.43
CA GLU A 108 -6.14 13.95 1.37
C GLU A 108 -5.46 15.20 1.92
N TYR A 109 -4.38 15.62 1.25
CA TYR A 109 -3.80 16.94 1.40
C TYR A 109 -3.72 17.63 0.03
N ASP A 110 -4.31 18.82 -0.10
CA ASP A 110 -4.18 19.68 -1.28
C ASP A 110 -3.34 20.92 -0.95
N ARG A 111 -2.14 21.00 -1.51
CA ARG A 111 -1.22 22.13 -1.29
C ARG A 111 -1.65 23.43 -1.97
N GLU A 112 -2.65 23.40 -2.86
CA GLU A 112 -3.21 24.63 -3.46
C GLU A 112 -4.21 25.31 -2.52
N THR A 113 -5.05 24.54 -1.83
CA THR A 113 -6.07 25.06 -0.91
C THR A 113 -5.59 25.11 0.54
N HIS A 114 -4.42 24.54 0.83
CA HIS A 114 -3.89 24.31 2.17
C HIS A 114 -4.84 23.48 3.05
N GLY A 115 -5.62 22.59 2.42
CA GLY A 115 -6.59 21.73 3.09
C GLY A 115 -6.03 20.34 3.39
N TYR A 116 -6.22 19.87 4.63
CA TYR A 116 -6.07 18.46 4.99
C TYR A 116 -7.44 17.90 5.39
N SER A 117 -7.81 16.75 4.87
CA SER A 117 -9.07 16.09 5.17
C SER A 117 -8.88 14.60 5.39
N LEU A 118 -9.59 14.07 6.39
CA LEU A 118 -9.71 12.65 6.67
C LEU A 118 -11.20 12.33 6.73
N ASN A 119 -11.65 11.43 5.86
CA ASN A 119 -13.03 10.97 5.81
C ASN A 119 -13.08 9.47 6.12
N VAL A 120 -14.02 9.09 6.98
CA VAL A 120 -14.28 7.70 7.34
C VAL A 120 -15.78 7.47 7.18
N PRO A 121 -16.24 6.33 6.61
CA PRO A 121 -17.65 5.99 6.50
C PRO A 121 -18.38 6.08 7.85
N SER A 122 -19.70 6.27 7.82
CA SER A 122 -20.52 6.47 9.04
C SER A 122 -20.50 5.28 10.01
N SER A 123 -20.11 4.09 9.57
CA SER A 123 -19.89 2.93 10.45
C SER A 123 -18.56 2.97 11.21
N GLY A 124 -17.65 3.88 10.85
CA GLY A 124 -16.30 3.95 11.38
C GLY A 124 -16.11 4.95 12.52
N LYS A 125 -14.84 5.09 12.94
CA LYS A 125 -14.43 5.95 14.05
C LYS A 125 -12.99 6.45 13.85
N ILE A 126 -12.75 7.74 14.06
CA ILE A 126 -11.41 8.32 14.13
C ILE A 126 -11.00 8.36 15.61
N THR A 127 -9.81 7.87 15.94
CA THR A 127 -9.28 7.87 17.31
C THR A 127 -7.89 8.48 17.35
N LEU A 128 -7.73 9.55 18.12
CA LEU A 128 -6.43 10.13 18.48
C LEU A 128 -6.13 9.77 19.94
N ARG A 129 -4.92 9.29 20.24
CA ARG A 129 -4.55 8.82 21.58
C ARG A 129 -3.15 9.28 21.98
N CYS A 130 -3.01 9.73 23.22
CA CYS A 130 -1.73 9.94 23.91
C CYS A 130 -1.85 9.40 25.34
N GLY A 131 -1.24 8.24 25.60
CA GLY A 131 -1.38 7.55 26.89
C GLY A 131 -2.85 7.31 27.26
N ALA A 132 -3.30 7.88 28.38
CA ALA A 132 -4.69 7.80 28.86
C ALA A 132 -5.64 8.83 28.21
N SER A 133 -5.11 9.81 27.47
CA SER A 133 -5.91 10.83 26.81
C SER A 133 -6.35 10.38 25.42
N THR A 134 -7.63 10.55 25.08
CA THR A 134 -8.21 10.18 23.78
C THR A 134 -9.18 11.22 23.24
N LEU A 135 -9.18 11.41 21.93
CA LEU A 135 -10.24 12.07 21.17
C LEU A 135 -10.82 11.04 20.20
N GLU A 136 -12.11 10.75 20.33
CA GLU A 136 -12.83 9.83 19.44
C GLU A 136 -13.92 10.58 18.69
N ILE A 137 -13.91 10.50 17.36
CA ILE A 137 -14.97 11.04 16.47
C ILE A 137 -15.67 9.84 15.85
N GLY A 138 -16.97 9.71 16.11
CA GLY A 138 -17.82 8.70 15.49
C GLY A 138 -19.14 9.32 15.01
N ASN A 139 -20.01 8.49 14.43
CA ASN A 139 -21.29 8.94 13.88
C ASN A 139 -22.22 9.58 14.92
N GLU A 140 -22.19 9.08 16.16
CA GLU A 140 -23.06 9.54 17.25
C GLU A 140 -22.50 10.77 17.98
N GLY A 141 -21.28 11.20 17.68
CA GLY A 141 -20.67 12.39 18.28
C GLY A 141 -19.17 12.27 18.54
N ILE A 142 -18.68 13.20 19.37
CA ILE A 142 -17.27 13.36 19.71
C ILE A 142 -17.07 13.15 21.21
N VAL A 143 -16.11 12.29 21.58
CA VAL A 143 -15.78 11.98 22.98
C VAL A 143 -14.34 12.37 23.27
N LEU A 144 -14.16 13.24 24.26
CA LEU A 144 -12.86 13.63 24.82
C LEU A 144 -12.68 12.97 26.18
N LYS A 145 -11.57 12.25 26.38
CA LYS A 145 -11.18 11.71 27.69
C LYS A 145 -9.76 12.14 27.99
N ALA A 146 -9.54 12.77 29.14
CA ALA A 146 -8.22 13.12 29.62
C ALA A 146 -8.30 13.48 31.12
N PRO A 147 -7.18 13.43 31.87
CA PRO A 147 -7.13 13.96 33.23
C PRO A 147 -7.47 15.46 33.33
N ARG A 148 -7.19 16.22 32.26
CA ARG A 148 -7.50 17.65 32.13
C ARG A 148 -7.82 17.95 30.66
N ILE A 149 -8.86 18.76 30.43
CA ILE A 149 -9.23 19.27 29.11
C ILE A 149 -9.34 20.79 29.26
N ASP A 150 -8.45 21.52 28.59
CA ASP A 150 -8.51 22.98 28.51
C ASP A 150 -9.14 23.37 27.18
N LEU A 151 -10.17 24.24 27.22
CA LEU A 151 -10.83 24.78 26.05
C LEU A 151 -10.61 26.29 26.02
N ASN A 152 -9.92 26.78 25.00
CA ASN A 152 -9.49 28.18 24.88
C ASN A 152 -8.70 28.71 26.10
N PRO A 153 -7.62 28.03 26.54
CA PRO A 153 -6.76 28.48 27.63
C PRO A 153 -5.97 29.77 27.31
#